data_AF-A0A7C1N290-F1
#
_entry.id   AF-A0A7C1N290-F1
#
_cell.length_a   1.000
_cell.length_b   1.000
_cell.length_c   1.000
_cell.angle_alpha   90.00
_cell.angle_beta   90.00
_cell.angle_gamma   90.00
#
_symmetry.space_group_name_H-M   'P 1'
#
loop_
_entity.id
_entity.type
_entity.pdbx_description
1 polymer ?
#
loop_
_entity_poly.entity_id
_entity_poly.type
_entity_poly.pdbx_seq_one_letter_code
_entity_poly.pdbx_strand_id
1 'polypeptide(L)'
;MENKEMTKKETLGKKEKKPHLTLDELGAQVEKIAVKTAKSIKKVIDKAMVARNTVLTIRVNDESKEKLRMLVDVGLFKSRSESAAFLIQEGIKSQEALFAKISTKLKKIDKIKDELKHIVSEEIESEKTP
;
A
#
# COMPACT_ATOMS: atom_id res chain seq x y z
N MET A 1 -32.22 19.13 -72.18
CA MET A 1 -32.08 20.49 -71.64
C MET A 1 -33.25 20.73 -70.69
N GLU A 2 -32.95 21.29 -69.53
CA GLU A 2 -33.77 21.41 -68.32
C GLU A 2 -35.13 22.12 -68.46
N ASN A 3 -36.11 21.68 -67.65
CA ASN A 3 -36.87 22.46 -66.65
C ASN A 3 -37.98 21.55 -66.07
N LYS A 4 -38.03 21.25 -64.77
CA LYS A 4 -38.45 22.03 -63.58
C LYS A 4 -39.97 22.00 -63.35
N GLU A 5 -40.39 21.28 -62.30
CA GLU A 5 -41.46 21.58 -61.30
C GLU A 5 -41.72 20.31 -60.43
N MET A 6 -41.31 20.29 -59.15
CA MET A 6 -42.17 20.47 -57.95
C MET A 6 -43.49 19.67 -58.02
N THR A 7 -43.85 18.74 -57.11
CA THR A 7 -43.92 18.90 -55.64
C THR A 7 -44.30 17.57 -54.95
N LYS A 8 -43.81 17.37 -53.71
CA LYS A 8 -44.46 16.71 -52.54
C LYS A 8 -44.65 15.18 -52.52
N LYS A 9 -43.97 14.49 -51.58
CA LYS A 9 -44.48 14.17 -50.23
C LYS A 9 -43.48 13.34 -49.39
N GLU A 10 -43.41 13.69 -48.10
CA GLU A 10 -43.30 12.78 -46.93
C GLU A 10 -41.98 12.01 -46.72
N THR A 11 -41.37 11.85 -45.54
CA THR A 11 -41.34 12.52 -44.22
C THR A 11 -40.40 11.65 -43.36
N LEU A 12 -39.61 12.26 -42.46
CA LEU A 12 -38.96 11.65 -41.28
C LEU A 12 -37.89 10.57 -41.55
N GLY A 13 -36.77 10.47 -40.84
CA GLY A 13 -36.37 11.01 -39.55
C GLY A 13 -35.29 10.07 -38.97
N LYS A 14 -34.11 10.63 -38.74
CA LYS A 14 -32.89 10.04 -38.13
C LYS A 14 -33.18 9.36 -36.79
N LYS A 15 -32.62 8.18 -36.49
CA LYS A 15 -32.41 7.71 -35.10
C LYS A 15 -31.05 7.01 -34.93
N GLU A 16 -30.09 7.82 -34.50
CA GLU A 16 -28.88 7.42 -33.79
C GLU A 16 -29.28 6.72 -32.47
N LYS A 17 -28.76 5.51 -32.21
CA LYS A 17 -28.93 4.81 -30.93
C LYS A 17 -27.92 5.36 -29.93
N LYS A 18 -28.39 6.09 -28.91
CA LYS A 18 -27.62 6.41 -27.69
C LYS A 18 -27.70 5.22 -26.73
N PRO A 19 -26.60 4.82 -26.06
CA PRO A 19 -26.67 3.82 -25.00
C PRO A 19 -27.23 4.50 -23.75
N HIS A 20 -28.40 4.06 -23.31
CA HIS A 20 -28.96 4.49 -22.03
C HIS A 20 -28.30 3.66 -20.94
N LEU A 21 -27.18 4.13 -20.38
CA LEU A 21 -26.61 3.57 -19.16
C LEU A 21 -27.60 3.84 -18.03
N THR A 22 -28.19 2.80 -17.47
CA THR A 22 -29.17 2.90 -16.39
C THR A 22 -28.45 3.14 -15.06
N LEU A 23 -29.09 3.88 -14.15
CA LEU A 23 -28.54 4.20 -12.83
C LEU A 23 -28.24 2.93 -12.00
N ASP A 24 -28.97 1.83 -12.27
CA ASP A 24 -28.77 0.53 -11.65
C ASP A 24 -27.45 -0.14 -12.10
N GLU A 25 -27.07 -0.02 -13.37
CA GLU A 25 -25.79 -0.52 -13.88
C GLU A 25 -24.61 0.28 -13.32
N LEU A 26 -24.79 1.57 -13.08
CA LEU A 26 -23.79 2.43 -12.44
C LEU A 26 -23.64 2.06 -10.95
N GLY A 27 -24.75 1.85 -10.25
CA GLY A 27 -24.77 1.41 -8.84
C GLY A 27 -24.07 0.07 -8.63
N ALA A 28 -24.36 -0.91 -9.48
CA ALA A 28 -23.72 -2.22 -9.44
C ALA A 28 -22.21 -2.15 -9.75
N GLN A 29 -21.78 -1.20 -10.58
CA GLN A 29 -20.36 -0.97 -10.86
C GLN A 29 -19.64 -0.30 -9.69
N VAL A 30 -20.26 0.69 -9.04
CA VAL A 30 -19.72 1.35 -7.85
C VAL A 30 -19.59 0.37 -6.69
N GLU A 31 -20.59 -0.47 -6.46
CA GLU A 31 -20.54 -1.51 -5.42
C GLU A 31 -19.43 -2.54 -5.69
N LYS A 32 -19.30 -3.00 -6.95
CA LYS A 32 -18.19 -3.89 -7.35
C LYS A 32 -16.82 -3.24 -7.16
N ILE A 33 -16.68 -1.93 -7.42
CA ILE A 33 -15.42 -1.20 -7.22
C ILE A 33 -15.10 -1.08 -5.74
N ALA A 34 -16.07 -0.73 -4.89
CA ALA A 34 -15.91 -0.64 -3.45
C ALA A 34 -15.50 -1.99 -2.84
N VAL A 35 -16.18 -3.08 -3.22
CA VAL A 35 -15.87 -4.44 -2.77
C VAL A 35 -14.50 -4.90 -3.25
N LYS A 36 -14.12 -4.61 -4.50
CA LYS A 36 -12.78 -4.94 -5.04
C LYS A 36 -11.67 -4.17 -4.34
N THR A 37 -11.90 -2.90 -4.02
CA THR A 37 -10.94 -2.05 -3.32
C THR A 37 -10.74 -2.54 -1.89
N ALA A 38 -11.82 -2.79 -1.16
CA ALA A 38 -11.77 -3.37 0.18
C ALA A 38 -11.07 -4.75 0.19
N LYS A 39 -11.36 -5.60 -0.80
CA LYS A 39 -10.72 -6.93 -0.93
C LYS A 39 -9.23 -6.83 -1.26
N SER A 40 -8.82 -5.85 -2.05
CA SER A 40 -7.41 -5.63 -2.41
C SER A 40 -6.61 -5.12 -1.23
N ILE A 41 -7.18 -4.18 -0.46
CA ILE A 41 -6.61 -3.71 0.80
C ILE A 41 -6.48 -4.87 1.79
N LYS A 42 -7.54 -5.66 1.97
CA LYS A 42 -7.52 -6.87 2.83
C LYS A 42 -6.42 -7.86 2.43
N LYS A 43 -6.22 -8.10 1.13
CA LYS A 43 -5.18 -9.02 0.64
C LYS A 43 -3.76 -8.53 0.96
N VAL A 44 -3.52 -7.21 0.89
CA VAL A 44 -2.23 -6.61 1.27
C VAL A 44 -2.01 -6.73 2.78
N ILE A 45 -3.06 -6.56 3.58
CA ILE A 45 -3.02 -6.74 5.04
C ILE A 45 -2.71 -8.19 5.40
N ASP A 46 -3.45 -9.16 4.86
CA ASP A 46 -3.24 -10.59 5.13
C ASP A 46 -1.80 -11.02 4.74
N LYS A 47 -1.25 -10.51 3.63
CA LYS A 47 0.14 -10.79 3.21
C LYS A 47 1.18 -10.20 4.17
N ALA A 48 0.91 -9.05 4.76
CA ALA A 48 1.79 -8.44 5.76
C ALA A 48 1.73 -9.17 7.12
N MET A 49 0.62 -9.84 7.45
CA MET A 49 0.43 -10.55 8.72
C MET A 49 1.19 -11.88 8.83
N VAL A 50 1.36 -12.62 7.73
CA VAL A 50 1.96 -13.98 7.74
C VAL A 50 3.44 -13.98 8.20
N ALA A 51 4.09 -12.81 8.28
CA ALA A 51 5.53 -12.70 8.53
C ALA A 51 5.97 -12.39 9.98
N ARG A 52 5.09 -12.34 11.00
CA ARG A 52 5.47 -11.81 12.33
C ARG A 52 5.23 -12.78 13.51
N ASN A 53 6.30 -13.36 14.05
CA ASN A 53 6.29 -14.17 15.29
C ASN A 53 6.70 -13.40 16.56
N THR A 54 7.00 -12.09 16.48
CA THR A 54 7.46 -11.30 17.63
C THR A 54 6.36 -10.35 18.12
N VAL A 55 5.96 -10.51 19.39
CA VAL A 55 5.00 -9.62 20.06
C VAL A 55 5.76 -8.48 20.72
N LEU A 56 5.33 -7.24 20.43
CA LEU A 56 5.86 -6.03 21.06
C LEU A 56 4.79 -5.40 21.94
N THR A 57 5.12 -5.08 23.18
CA THR A 57 4.28 -4.24 24.04
C THR A 57 4.78 -2.81 23.93
N ILE A 58 3.95 -1.89 23.42
CA ILE A 58 4.32 -0.49 23.19
C ILE A 58 3.37 0.44 23.96
N ARG A 59 3.88 1.62 24.36
CA ARG A 59 3.05 2.71 24.86
C ARG A 59 2.59 3.55 23.67
N VAL A 60 1.33 3.95 23.67
CA VAL A 60 0.73 4.84 22.68
C VAL A 60 -0.07 5.91 23.40
N ASN A 61 -0.20 7.10 22.78
CA ASN A 61 -1.07 8.15 23.30
C ASN A 61 -2.55 7.83 23.02
N ASP A 62 -3.44 8.56 23.69
CA ASP A 62 -4.89 8.33 23.57
C ASP A 62 -5.41 8.55 22.15
N GLU A 63 -4.84 9.51 21.42
CA GLU A 63 -5.18 9.74 20.02
C GLU A 63 -4.88 8.52 19.15
N SER A 64 -3.67 7.98 19.22
CA SER A 64 -3.29 6.78 18.45
C SER A 64 -4.14 5.59 18.84
N LYS A 65 -4.41 5.40 20.14
CA LYS A 65 -5.28 4.34 20.64
C LYS A 65 -6.69 4.44 20.03
N GLU A 66 -7.23 5.64 19.94
CA GLU A 66 -8.56 5.88 19.34
C GLU A 66 -8.56 5.63 17.84
N LYS A 67 -7.54 6.09 17.12
CA LYS A 67 -7.39 5.84 15.67
C LYS A 67 -7.30 4.35 15.36
N LEU A 68 -6.52 3.60 16.14
CA LEU A 68 -6.42 2.15 16.02
C LEU A 68 -7.77 1.46 16.30
N ARG A 69 -8.53 1.95 17.29
CA ARG A 69 -9.86 1.42 17.60
C ARG A 69 -10.83 1.65 16.44
N MET A 70 -10.91 2.88 15.91
CA MET A 70 -11.80 3.19 14.78
C MET A 70 -11.56 2.28 13.57
N LEU A 71 -10.29 1.97 13.26
CA LEU A 71 -9.95 1.08 12.15
C LEU A 71 -10.42 -0.38 12.37
N VAL A 72 -10.58 -0.80 13.61
CA VAL A 72 -11.18 -2.11 13.95
C VAL A 72 -12.70 -2.03 13.93
N ASP A 73 -13.28 -0.98 14.51
CA ASP A 73 -14.72 -0.80 14.65
C ASP A 73 -15.44 -0.73 13.29
N VAL A 74 -14.80 -0.11 12.28
CA VAL A 74 -15.30 -0.08 10.89
C VAL A 74 -15.06 -1.39 10.13
N GLY A 75 -14.47 -2.40 10.78
CA GLY A 75 -14.21 -3.72 10.21
C GLY A 75 -13.04 -3.78 9.23
N LEU A 76 -12.20 -2.75 9.15
CA LEU A 76 -11.05 -2.74 8.23
C LEU A 76 -9.95 -3.70 8.70
N PHE A 77 -9.77 -3.85 10.02
CA PHE A 77 -8.86 -4.82 10.63
C PHE A 77 -9.59 -5.67 11.67
N LYS A 78 -9.11 -6.90 11.90
CA LYS A 78 -9.71 -7.81 12.89
C LYS A 78 -9.30 -7.46 14.31
N SER A 79 -8.19 -6.75 14.49
CA SER A 79 -7.65 -6.40 15.80
C SER A 79 -6.84 -5.11 15.79
N ARG A 80 -6.68 -4.49 16.98
CA ARG A 80 -5.88 -3.28 17.15
C ARG A 80 -4.40 -3.50 16.86
N SER A 81 -3.87 -4.69 17.17
CA SER A 81 -2.48 -5.06 16.87
C SER A 81 -2.24 -5.24 15.37
N GLU A 82 -3.24 -5.72 14.62
CA GLU A 82 -3.19 -5.80 13.16
C GLU A 82 -3.23 -4.41 12.51
N SER A 83 -4.11 -3.52 12.99
CA SER A 83 -4.14 -2.12 12.55
C SER A 83 -2.80 -1.42 12.83
N ALA A 84 -2.23 -1.61 14.02
CA ALA A 84 -0.93 -1.06 14.37
C ALA A 84 0.20 -1.63 13.49
N ALA A 85 0.16 -2.93 13.19
CA ALA A 85 1.11 -3.58 12.30
C ALA A 85 1.14 -2.92 10.92
N PHE A 86 -0.05 -2.70 10.36
CA PHE A 86 -0.22 -2.03 9.07
C PHE A 86 0.35 -0.61 9.09
N LEU A 87 -0.05 0.20 10.07
CA LEU A 87 0.41 1.60 10.16
C LEU A 87 1.93 1.71 10.38
N ILE A 88 2.53 0.82 11.17
CA ILE A 88 3.99 0.75 11.32
C ILE A 88 4.65 0.43 9.98
N GLN A 89 4.12 -0.55 9.24
CA GLN A 89 4.68 -0.93 7.94
C GLN A 89 4.59 0.21 6.92
N GLU A 90 3.46 0.91 6.86
CA GLU A 90 3.29 2.07 5.98
C GLU A 90 4.17 3.24 6.42
N GLY A 91 4.33 3.46 7.73
CA GLY A 91 5.28 4.43 8.27
C GLY A 91 6.73 4.13 7.88
N ILE A 92 7.15 2.86 7.90
CA ILE A 92 8.48 2.44 7.45
C ILE A 92 8.66 2.71 5.96
N LYS A 93 7.67 2.36 5.12
CA LYS A 93 7.71 2.62 3.67
C LYS A 93 7.77 4.11 3.37
N SER A 94 6.93 4.90 4.03
CA SER A 94 6.91 6.36 3.86
C SER A 94 8.25 7.02 4.22
N GLN A 95 9.07 6.37 5.04
CA GLN A 95 10.36 6.87 5.50
C GLN A 95 11.55 6.06 4.92
N GLU A 96 11.35 5.37 3.79
CA GLU A 96 12.36 4.50 3.18
C GLU A 96 13.70 5.22 2.94
N ALA A 97 13.66 6.47 2.45
CA ALA A 97 14.86 7.27 2.20
C ALA A 97 15.68 7.54 3.49
N LEU A 98 15.01 7.75 4.63
CA LEU A 98 15.67 7.92 5.92
C LEU A 98 16.32 6.61 6.36
N PHE A 99 15.58 5.50 6.30
CA PHE A 99 16.10 4.19 6.68
C PHE A 99 17.27 3.74 5.78
N ALA A 100 17.25 4.06 4.48
CA ALA A 100 18.36 3.78 3.57
C ALA A 100 19.64 4.54 3.97
N LYS A 101 19.53 5.80 4.36
CA LYS A 101 20.66 6.61 4.87
C LYS A 101 21.21 6.04 6.17
N ILE A 102 20.33 5.69 7.12
CA ILE A 102 20.71 5.07 8.39
C ILE A 102 21.43 3.74 8.14
N SER A 103 20.85 2.86 7.31
CA SER A 103 21.43 1.56 6.97
C SER A 103 22.83 1.70 6.36
N THR A 104 23.02 2.67 5.47
CA THR A 104 24.33 2.94 4.85
C THR A 104 25.39 3.31 5.90
N LYS A 105 25.02 4.12 6.89
CA LYS A 105 25.95 4.52 7.97
C LYS A 105 26.23 3.38 8.94
N LEU A 106 25.21 2.60 9.30
CA LEU A 106 25.37 1.41 10.14
C LEU A 106 26.32 0.39 9.51
N LYS A 107 26.19 0.10 8.20
CA LYS A 107 27.12 -0.79 7.48
C LYS A 107 28.57 -0.34 7.56
N LYS A 108 28.83 0.98 7.55
CA LYS A 108 30.19 1.51 7.71
C LYS A 108 30.71 1.28 9.13
N ILE A 109 29.87 1.47 10.14
CA ILE A 109 30.23 1.19 11.54
C ILE A 109 30.57 -0.29 11.70
N ASP A 110 29.77 -1.18 11.12
CA ASP A 110 30.03 -2.62 11.21
C ASP A 110 31.33 -3.01 10.50
N LYS A 111 31.62 -2.43 9.32
CA LYS A 111 32.92 -2.61 8.65
C LYS A 111 34.08 -2.17 9.54
N ILE A 112 33.98 -0.99 10.16
CA ILE A 112 35.03 -0.48 11.07
C ILE A 112 35.19 -1.41 12.27
N LYS A 113 34.10 -1.92 12.85
CA LYS A 113 34.16 -2.90 13.96
C LYS A 113 34.86 -4.19 13.53
N ASP A 114 34.64 -4.65 12.30
CA ASP A 114 35.27 -5.86 11.80
C ASP A 114 36.75 -5.64 11.48
N GLU A 115 37.12 -4.49 10.90
CA GLU A 115 38.52 -4.07 10.73
C GLU A 115 39.25 -4.01 12.08
N LEU A 116 38.62 -3.45 13.11
CA LEU A 116 39.16 -3.42 14.47
C LEU A 116 39.40 -4.82 15.05
N LYS A 117 38.44 -5.74 14.88
CA LYS A 117 38.61 -7.14 15.31
C LYS A 117 39.78 -7.80 14.58
N HIS A 118 39.94 -7.52 13.28
CA HIS A 118 41.01 -8.08 12.47
C HIS A 118 42.39 -7.66 12.99
N ILE A 119 42.58 -6.36 13.24
CA ILE A 119 43.84 -5.82 13.79
C ILE A 119 44.19 -6.50 15.12
N VAL A 120 43.20 -6.64 16.02
CA VAL A 120 43.41 -7.29 17.32
C VAL A 120 43.78 -8.78 17.14
N SER A 121 43.11 -9.49 16.23
CA SER A 121 43.43 -10.89 15.95
C SER A 121 44.83 -11.05 15.36
N GLU A 122 45.22 -10.21 14.40
CA GLU A 122 46.57 -10.24 13.79
C GLU A 122 47.67 -9.99 14.81
N GLU A 123 47.50 -9.03 15.72
CA GLU A 123 48.47 -8.74 16.77
C GLU A 123 48.65 -9.94 17.72
N ILE A 124 47.53 -10.54 18.17
CA ILE A 124 47.54 -11.72 19.07
C ILE A 124 48.17 -12.95 18.40
N GLU A 125 48.01 -13.10 17.08
CA GLU A 125 48.62 -14.17 16.31
C GLU A 125 50.13 -13.93 16.07
N SER A 126 50.54 -12.67 15.91
CA SER A 126 51.95 -12.31 15.74
C SER A 126 52.80 -12.53 17.00
N GLU A 127 52.24 -12.35 18.20
CA GLU A 127 52.92 -12.64 19.48
C GLU A 127 53.07 -14.15 19.78
N LYS A 128 52.39 -15.03 19.03
CA LYS A 128 52.44 -16.49 19.22
C LYS A 128 53.51 -17.20 18.40
N THR A 129 54.30 -16.47 17.60
CA THR A 129 55.41 -17.07 16.85
C THR A 129 56.73 -16.80 17.59
N PRO A 130 57.35 -17.83 18.21
CA PRO A 130 58.64 -17.69 18.90
C PRO A 130 59.82 -17.47 17.95
#